data_AF-A0A956STJ7-F1
#
_entry.id   AF-A0A956STJ7-F1
#
_cell.length_a   1.000
_cell.length_b   1.000
_cell.length_c   1.000
_cell.angle_alpha   90.00
_cell.angle_beta   90.00
_cell.angle_gamma   90.00
#
_symmetry.space_group_name_H-M   'P 1'
#
loop_
_entity.id
_entity.type
_entity.pdbx_description
1 polymer ?
#
loop_
_entity_poly.entity_id
_entity_poly.type
_entity_poly.pdbx_seq_one_letter_code
_entity_poly.pdbx_strand_id
1 'polypeptide(L)'
;MTVGVAQSSVGAAKAPAFRWLASNPAKRATERFHLFYAPVWGVAVGAVMMTGIAERWGDAELLTFSLVIFAGSAFGPFVWAAPTDRGRPLTERYAFKILVWVSIFSILGNYFGTAFFYEVLHAHYGFQTQWNWNHVPLPLYLLTVAYFSTYVVLVNIGWRLARDWVRPRAPALFWPAAVAAPFVVAGLESALNANPWMRGLYCFDEPVFALSFGTLAYGLQFLIAMPFWIGLDETPGKSQPVGRVVVGALAAYMMIFAANEFLKECVAPNFTVVAHGHVGLRDYAGSCLKPPGR
;
A
#
# COMPACT_ATOMS: atom_id res chain seq x y z
N MET A 1 65.76 14.00 -23.16
CA MET A 1 64.66 13.02 -23.03
C MET A 1 63.80 13.41 -21.84
N THR A 2 62.77 14.20 -22.09
CA THR A 2 61.77 14.60 -21.08
C THR A 2 60.49 13.85 -21.40
N VAL A 3 60.16 12.88 -20.55
CA VAL A 3 58.96 12.04 -20.68
C VAL A 3 57.75 12.90 -20.35
N GLY A 4 56.89 13.14 -21.34
CA GLY A 4 55.62 13.82 -21.16
C GLY A 4 54.61 12.90 -20.46
N VAL A 5 54.14 13.32 -19.29
CA VAL A 5 53.03 12.66 -18.59
C VAL A 5 51.73 13.14 -19.22
N ALA A 6 51.09 12.27 -20.01
CA ALA A 6 49.74 12.49 -20.51
C ALA A 6 48.74 12.32 -19.35
N GLN A 7 48.16 13.43 -18.89
CA GLN A 7 46.99 13.41 -18.00
C GLN A 7 45.76 12.98 -18.81
N SER A 8 45.30 11.75 -18.60
CA SER A 8 44.00 11.29 -19.06
C SER A 8 42.91 11.93 -18.21
N SER A 9 42.18 12.89 -18.78
CA SER A 9 40.96 13.42 -18.18
C SER A 9 39.86 12.37 -18.25
N VAL A 10 39.75 11.55 -17.20
CA VAL A 10 38.56 10.74 -16.96
C VAL A 10 37.40 11.71 -16.72
N GLY A 11 36.57 11.92 -17.74
CA GLY A 11 35.39 12.75 -17.66
C GLY A 11 34.51 12.30 -16.50
N ALA A 12 34.25 13.20 -15.56
CA ALA A 12 33.34 12.96 -14.44
C ALA A 12 31.98 12.54 -15.00
N ALA A 13 31.60 11.29 -14.79
CA ALA A 13 30.28 10.79 -15.16
C ALA A 13 29.23 11.65 -14.46
N LYS A 14 28.45 12.39 -15.25
CA LYS A 14 27.38 13.27 -14.76
C LYS A 14 26.42 12.40 -13.94
N ALA A 15 26.20 12.76 -12.68
CA ALA A 15 25.27 12.04 -11.81
C ALA A 15 23.91 11.90 -12.54
N PRO A 16 23.30 10.71 -12.56
CA PRO A 16 22.06 10.50 -13.28
C PRO A 16 20.99 11.48 -12.78
N ALA A 17 20.32 12.15 -13.70
CA ALA A 17 19.23 13.05 -13.37
C ALA A 17 18.12 12.27 -12.63
N PHE A 18 17.57 12.88 -11.58
CA PHE A 18 16.48 12.30 -10.80
C PHE A 18 15.29 11.96 -11.70
N ARG A 19 14.73 10.75 -11.52
CA ARG A 19 13.53 10.28 -12.22
C ARG A 19 12.50 9.84 -11.19
N TRP A 20 11.32 10.45 -11.26
CA TRP A 20 10.16 10.07 -10.44
C TRP A 20 9.72 8.62 -10.67
N LEU A 21 9.74 8.19 -11.93
CA LEU A 21 9.28 6.87 -12.37
C LEU A 21 10.44 5.96 -12.76
N ALA A 22 10.17 4.65 -12.79
CA ALA A 22 11.16 3.63 -13.08
C ALA A 22 11.91 3.83 -14.41
N SER A 23 13.17 3.40 -14.44
CA SER A 23 13.98 3.37 -15.65
C SER A 23 13.52 2.29 -16.63
N ASN A 24 13.06 1.14 -16.13
CA ASN A 24 12.42 0.09 -16.91
C ASN A 24 11.10 0.59 -17.55
N PRO A 25 10.95 0.53 -18.89
CA PRO A 25 9.73 0.97 -19.57
C PRO A 25 8.44 0.28 -19.12
N ALA A 26 8.49 -1.03 -18.84
CA ALA A 26 7.34 -1.82 -18.40
C ALA A 26 6.84 -1.37 -17.01
N LYS A 27 7.78 -1.28 -16.06
CA LYS A 27 7.50 -0.76 -14.72
C LYS A 27 6.99 0.66 -14.77
N ARG A 28 7.64 1.53 -15.55
CA ARG A 28 7.22 2.93 -15.71
C ARG A 28 5.80 3.06 -16.25
N ALA A 29 5.40 2.27 -17.24
CA ALA A 29 4.03 2.31 -17.76
C ALA A 29 3.01 1.90 -16.69
N THR A 30 3.32 0.86 -15.92
CA THR A 30 2.46 0.40 -14.82
C THR A 30 2.36 1.43 -13.69
N GLU A 31 3.48 2.07 -13.31
CA GLU A 31 3.48 3.15 -12.32
C GLU A 31 2.68 4.36 -12.80
N ARG A 32 2.84 4.76 -14.07
CA ARG A 32 2.05 5.86 -14.66
C ARG A 32 0.56 5.57 -14.64
N PHE A 33 0.17 4.34 -14.98
CA PHE A 33 -1.22 3.94 -14.95
C PHE A 33 -1.79 4.08 -13.54
N HIS A 34 -1.13 3.52 -12.52
CA HIS A 34 -1.63 3.58 -11.14
C HIS A 34 -1.64 5.00 -10.57
N LEU A 35 -0.68 5.87 -10.92
CA LEU A 35 -0.73 7.29 -10.54
C LEU A 35 -1.93 8.01 -11.17
N PHE A 36 -2.27 7.68 -12.41
CA PHE A 36 -3.43 8.24 -13.08
C PHE A 36 -4.74 7.66 -12.53
N TYR A 37 -4.76 6.37 -12.21
CA TYR A 37 -5.93 5.68 -11.69
C TYR A 37 -6.20 6.01 -10.22
N ALA A 38 -5.18 6.37 -9.44
CA ALA A 38 -5.30 6.77 -8.05
C ALA A 38 -6.38 7.84 -7.78
N PRO A 39 -6.36 9.00 -8.44
CA PRO A 39 -7.43 9.98 -8.27
C PRO A 39 -8.79 9.49 -8.80
N VAL A 40 -8.83 8.59 -9.80
CA VAL A 40 -10.09 8.06 -10.34
C VAL A 40 -10.81 7.21 -9.29
N TRP A 41 -10.12 6.21 -8.72
CA TRP A 41 -10.73 5.39 -7.68
C TRP A 41 -10.91 6.18 -6.38
N GLY A 42 -9.98 7.09 -6.06
CA GLY A 42 -10.06 7.93 -4.86
C GLY A 42 -11.27 8.87 -4.88
N VAL A 43 -11.59 9.47 -6.03
CA VAL A 43 -12.81 10.27 -6.21
C VAL A 43 -14.06 9.39 -6.13
N ALA A 44 -14.04 8.20 -6.74
CA ALA A 44 -15.19 7.30 -6.67
C ALA A 44 -15.49 6.86 -5.22
N VAL A 45 -14.47 6.43 -4.48
CA VAL A 45 -14.60 6.07 -3.06
C VAL A 45 -14.98 7.29 -2.22
N GLY A 46 -14.29 8.42 -2.40
CA GLY A 46 -14.59 9.66 -1.69
C GLY A 46 -16.02 10.16 -1.92
N ALA A 47 -16.55 10.05 -3.13
CA ALA A 47 -17.95 10.40 -3.43
C ALA A 47 -18.93 9.47 -2.71
N VAL A 48 -18.65 8.17 -2.70
CA VAL A 48 -19.47 7.18 -1.95
C VAL A 48 -19.46 7.48 -0.45
N MET A 49 -18.30 7.84 0.11
CA MET A 49 -18.16 8.23 1.52
C MET A 49 -18.91 9.52 1.84
N MET A 50 -18.72 10.58 1.03
CA MET A 50 -19.33 11.90 1.26
C MET A 50 -20.86 11.89 1.12
N THR A 51 -21.39 11.04 0.23
CA THR A 51 -22.84 10.91 0.05
C THR A 51 -23.49 10.00 1.09
N GLY A 52 -22.71 9.18 1.80
CA GLY A 52 -23.21 8.17 2.73
C GLY A 52 -24.00 7.05 2.04
N ILE A 53 -23.97 6.95 0.70
CA ILE A 53 -24.81 6.00 -0.04
C ILE A 53 -24.46 4.55 0.30
N ALA A 54 -23.18 4.27 0.57
CA ALA A 54 -22.73 2.94 0.95
C ALA A 54 -23.21 2.47 2.33
N GLU A 55 -23.71 3.36 3.20
CA GLU A 55 -24.32 2.95 4.48
C GLU A 55 -25.58 2.09 4.26
N ARG A 56 -26.20 2.20 3.08
CA ARG A 56 -27.40 1.45 2.68
C ARG A 56 -27.10 0.25 1.79
N TRP A 57 -25.85 0.08 1.38
CA TRP A 57 -25.46 -0.99 0.46
C TRP A 57 -25.29 -2.31 1.20
N GLY A 58 -25.80 -3.38 0.60
CA GLY A 58 -25.56 -4.74 1.05
C GLY A 58 -24.36 -5.35 0.34
N ASP A 59 -24.28 -6.69 0.40
CA ASP A 59 -23.16 -7.44 -0.17
C ASP A 59 -23.00 -7.22 -1.68
N ALA A 60 -24.10 -7.21 -2.44
CA ALA A 60 -24.05 -7.18 -3.90
C ALA A 60 -23.55 -5.83 -4.43
N GLU A 61 -24.04 -4.72 -3.87
CA GLU A 61 -23.67 -3.37 -4.28
C GLU A 61 -22.21 -3.07 -3.91
N LEU A 62 -21.81 -3.40 -2.67
CA LEU A 62 -20.42 -3.22 -2.23
C LEU A 62 -19.46 -4.10 -3.04
N LEU A 63 -19.81 -5.36 -3.29
CA LEU A 63 -18.97 -6.25 -4.09
C LEU A 63 -18.85 -5.75 -5.53
N THR A 64 -19.95 -5.31 -6.14
CA THR A 64 -19.94 -4.76 -7.51
C THR A 64 -19.07 -3.52 -7.58
N PHE A 65 -19.23 -2.60 -6.63
CA PHE A 65 -18.41 -1.38 -6.54
C PHE A 65 -16.92 -1.74 -6.41
N SER A 66 -16.56 -2.57 -5.44
CA SER A 66 -15.17 -3.00 -5.25
C SER A 66 -14.61 -3.77 -6.44
N LEU A 67 -15.43 -4.57 -7.13
CA LEU A 67 -15.02 -5.31 -8.33
C LEU A 67 -14.69 -4.36 -9.49
N VAL A 68 -15.47 -3.30 -9.69
CA VAL A 68 -15.19 -2.27 -10.71
C VAL A 68 -13.87 -1.57 -10.40
N ILE A 69 -13.67 -1.15 -9.14
CA ILE A 69 -12.43 -0.49 -8.71
C ILE A 69 -11.23 -1.43 -8.86
N PHE A 70 -11.36 -2.69 -8.43
CA PHE A 70 -10.37 -3.74 -8.60
C PHE A 70 -10.03 -3.96 -10.07
N ALA A 71 -11.03 -4.13 -10.93
CA ALA A 71 -10.82 -4.43 -12.35
C ALA A 71 -10.03 -3.32 -13.05
N GLY A 72 -10.31 -2.05 -12.72
CA GLY A 72 -9.53 -0.93 -13.25
C GLY A 72 -8.06 -1.00 -12.83
N SER A 73 -7.77 -1.27 -11.56
CA SER A 73 -6.39 -1.39 -11.07
C SER A 73 -5.69 -2.63 -11.60
N ALA A 74 -6.36 -3.78 -11.61
CA ALA A 74 -5.79 -5.06 -11.97
C ALA A 74 -5.55 -5.19 -13.47
N PHE A 75 -6.51 -4.79 -14.29
CA PHE A 75 -6.45 -5.02 -15.75
C PHE A 75 -5.99 -3.81 -16.54
N GLY A 76 -6.14 -2.60 -16.03
CA GLY A 76 -5.69 -1.38 -16.70
C GLY A 76 -4.22 -1.39 -17.14
N PRO A 77 -3.25 -1.81 -16.29
CA PRO A 77 -1.85 -1.91 -16.70
C PRO A 77 -1.58 -2.83 -17.89
N PHE A 78 -2.47 -3.79 -18.17
CA PHE A 78 -2.35 -4.69 -19.32
C PHE A 78 -2.89 -4.05 -20.61
N VAL A 79 -3.95 -3.24 -20.49
CA VAL A 79 -4.54 -2.49 -21.62
C VAL A 79 -3.57 -1.38 -22.09
N TRP A 80 -3.00 -0.63 -21.14
CA TRP A 80 -2.05 0.45 -21.43
C TRP A 80 -0.59 0.02 -21.27
N ALA A 81 -0.29 -1.25 -21.54
CA ALA A 81 1.05 -1.81 -21.43
C ALA A 81 2.06 -1.10 -22.35
N ALA A 82 3.30 -0.97 -21.87
CA ALA A 82 4.42 -0.47 -22.65
C ALA A 82 4.62 -1.34 -23.91
N PRO A 83 5.05 -0.76 -25.06
CA PRO A 83 5.33 -1.54 -26.26
C PRO A 83 6.29 -2.70 -26.03
N THR A 84 7.27 -2.53 -25.15
CA THR A 84 8.26 -3.56 -24.78
C THR A 84 7.66 -4.77 -24.05
N ASP A 85 6.44 -4.66 -23.52
CA ASP A 85 5.74 -5.73 -22.80
C ASP A 85 4.60 -6.35 -23.63
N ARG A 86 4.26 -5.77 -24.79
CA ARG A 86 3.24 -6.32 -25.69
C ARG A 86 3.74 -7.63 -26.31
N GLY A 87 2.91 -8.67 -26.29
CA GLY A 87 3.25 -9.99 -26.83
C GLY A 87 4.09 -10.88 -25.92
N ARG A 88 4.61 -10.37 -24.80
CA ARG A 88 5.35 -11.20 -23.82
C ARG A 88 4.42 -12.10 -23.01
N PRO A 89 4.86 -13.28 -22.53
CA PRO A 89 4.11 -14.09 -21.57
C PRO A 89 3.75 -13.28 -20.33
N LEU A 90 2.57 -13.52 -19.72
CA LEU A 90 2.11 -12.76 -18.55
C LEU A 90 3.12 -12.80 -17.40
N THR A 91 3.73 -13.95 -17.14
CA THR A 91 4.71 -14.16 -16.07
C THR A 91 5.98 -13.33 -16.21
N GLU A 92 6.26 -12.82 -17.41
CA GLU A 92 7.40 -11.94 -17.67
C GLU A 92 7.08 -10.45 -17.53
N ARG A 93 5.79 -10.08 -17.56
CA ARG A 93 5.34 -8.69 -17.53
C ARG A 93 5.38 -8.15 -16.10
N TYR A 94 5.86 -6.92 -15.95
CA TYR A 94 5.91 -6.28 -14.63
C TYR A 94 4.52 -6.13 -14.01
N ALA A 95 3.52 -5.73 -14.82
CA ALA A 95 2.13 -5.56 -14.39
C ALA A 95 1.57 -6.80 -13.70
N PHE A 96 1.85 -8.00 -14.24
CA PHE A 96 1.41 -9.25 -13.65
C PHE A 96 2.13 -9.55 -12.33
N LYS A 97 3.46 -9.38 -12.29
CA LYS A 97 4.24 -9.60 -11.08
C LYS A 97 3.78 -8.71 -9.94
N ILE A 98 3.59 -7.42 -10.21
CA ILE A 98 3.14 -6.50 -9.16
C ILE A 98 1.69 -6.77 -8.77
N LEU A 99 0.80 -7.16 -9.70
CA LEU A 99 -0.55 -7.60 -9.38
C LEU A 99 -0.52 -8.81 -8.42
N VAL A 100 0.29 -9.82 -8.71
CA VAL A 100 0.47 -10.99 -7.83
C VAL A 100 0.94 -10.56 -6.44
N TRP A 101 1.94 -9.66 -6.37
CA TRP A 101 2.42 -9.11 -5.11
C TRP A 101 1.29 -8.45 -4.30
N VAL A 102 0.58 -7.49 -4.90
CA VAL A 102 -0.47 -6.74 -4.20
C VAL A 102 -1.67 -7.61 -3.87
N SER A 103 -2.01 -8.62 -4.68
CA SER A 103 -3.10 -9.55 -4.39
C SER A 103 -2.79 -10.43 -3.19
N ILE A 104 -1.55 -10.93 -3.07
CA ILE A 104 -1.12 -11.68 -1.88
C ILE A 104 -1.23 -10.78 -0.64
N PHE A 105 -0.73 -9.55 -0.72
CA PHE A 105 -0.83 -8.59 0.38
C PHE A 105 -2.28 -8.23 0.70
N SER A 106 -3.14 -8.09 -0.31
CA SER A 106 -4.56 -7.83 -0.13
C SER A 106 -5.24 -8.94 0.64
N ILE A 107 -5.00 -10.20 0.25
CA ILE A 107 -5.59 -11.37 0.91
C ILE A 107 -5.08 -11.50 2.34
N LEU A 108 -3.76 -11.54 2.51
CA LEU A 108 -3.17 -11.76 3.82
C LEU A 108 -3.41 -10.58 4.76
N GLY A 109 -3.28 -9.35 4.26
CA GLY A 109 -3.52 -8.11 5.00
C GLY A 109 -4.93 -8.03 5.56
N ASN A 110 -5.95 -8.31 4.75
CA ASN A 110 -7.32 -8.34 5.25
C ASN A 110 -7.56 -9.56 6.15
N TYR A 111 -7.07 -10.75 5.79
CA TYR A 111 -7.35 -11.96 6.57
C TYR A 111 -6.67 -11.94 7.95
N PHE A 112 -5.36 -11.69 8.03
CA PHE A 112 -4.61 -11.74 9.28
C PHE A 112 -4.35 -10.34 9.87
N GLY A 113 -4.17 -9.33 9.02
CA GLY A 113 -3.74 -8.00 9.47
C GLY A 113 -4.84 -7.21 10.15
N THR A 114 -6.10 -7.37 9.73
CA THR A 114 -7.24 -6.61 10.29
C THR A 114 -7.46 -6.85 11.78
N ALA A 115 -7.13 -8.05 12.30
CA ALA A 115 -7.21 -8.33 13.73
C ALA A 115 -6.40 -7.31 14.57
N PHE A 116 -5.22 -6.90 14.09
CA PHE A 116 -4.45 -5.85 14.76
C PHE A 116 -5.22 -4.53 14.87
N PHE A 117 -5.97 -4.16 13.81
CA PHE A 117 -6.78 -2.95 13.81
C PHE A 117 -7.94 -3.05 14.79
N TYR A 118 -8.62 -4.20 14.88
CA TYR A 118 -9.70 -4.41 15.84
C TYR A 118 -9.21 -4.43 17.30
N GLU A 119 -8.13 -5.15 17.58
CA GLU A 119 -7.70 -5.42 18.96
C GLU A 119 -6.86 -4.29 19.55
N VAL A 120 -6.06 -3.61 18.72
CA VAL A 120 -5.11 -2.57 19.20
C VAL A 120 -5.60 -1.17 18.89
N LEU A 121 -6.10 -0.94 17.66
CA LEU A 121 -6.52 0.39 17.24
C LEU A 121 -8.00 0.66 17.52
N HIS A 122 -8.73 -0.32 18.07
CA HIS A 122 -10.18 -0.25 18.32
C HIS A 122 -10.90 0.26 17.08
N ALA A 123 -10.61 -0.40 15.95
CA ALA A 123 -11.22 -0.11 14.67
C ALA A 123 -12.54 -0.87 14.53
N HIS A 124 -13.52 -0.26 13.88
CA HIS A 124 -14.86 -0.81 13.73
C HIS A 124 -15.35 -0.67 12.29
N TYR A 125 -15.86 -1.74 11.71
CA TYR A 125 -16.53 -1.81 10.42
C TYR A 125 -18.05 -1.80 10.59
N GLY A 126 -18.71 -0.78 10.05
CA GLY A 126 -20.17 -0.61 10.02
C GLY A 126 -20.86 -1.14 8.75
N PHE A 127 -20.16 -1.88 7.89
CA PHE A 127 -20.71 -2.41 6.64
C PHE A 127 -21.89 -3.36 6.86
N GLN A 128 -22.97 -3.21 6.08
CA GLN A 128 -24.16 -4.09 6.16
C GLN A 128 -23.97 -5.41 5.38
N THR A 129 -22.80 -6.05 5.53
CA THR A 129 -22.43 -7.25 4.77
C THR A 129 -22.66 -8.53 5.57
N GLN A 130 -23.08 -9.59 4.86
CA GLN A 130 -23.11 -10.96 5.35
C GLN A 130 -21.94 -11.79 4.80
N TRP A 131 -21.38 -11.38 3.66
CA TRP A 131 -20.25 -12.05 3.02
C TRP A 131 -18.95 -11.52 3.61
N ASN A 132 -18.57 -12.13 4.73
CA ASN A 132 -17.38 -11.78 5.47
C ASN A 132 -16.44 -12.98 5.54
N TRP A 133 -15.14 -12.75 5.34
CA TRP A 133 -14.10 -13.77 5.53
C TRP A 133 -13.19 -13.34 6.66
N ASN A 134 -13.04 -14.19 7.67
CA ASN A 134 -12.37 -13.87 8.94
C ASN A 134 -12.81 -12.52 9.55
N HIS A 135 -14.12 -12.30 9.58
CA HIS A 135 -14.74 -11.06 10.09
C HIS A 135 -14.37 -9.78 9.34
N VAL A 136 -13.94 -9.91 8.08
CA VAL A 136 -13.68 -8.78 7.18
C VAL A 136 -14.61 -8.87 5.98
N PRO A 137 -15.34 -7.79 5.63
CA PRO A 137 -16.18 -7.76 4.44
C PRO A 137 -15.40 -8.13 3.17
N LEU A 138 -15.90 -9.11 2.42
CA LEU A 138 -15.28 -9.58 1.18
C LEU A 138 -14.97 -8.45 0.17
N PRO A 139 -15.81 -7.40 0.01
CA PRO A 139 -15.50 -6.28 -0.88
C PRO A 139 -14.18 -5.56 -0.55
N LEU A 140 -13.71 -5.57 0.70
CA LEU A 140 -12.47 -4.92 1.09
C LEU A 140 -11.25 -5.61 0.49
N TYR A 141 -11.25 -6.95 0.39
CA TYR A 141 -10.18 -7.73 -0.24
C TYR A 141 -9.92 -7.35 -1.70
N LEU A 142 -10.95 -6.92 -2.42
CA LEU A 142 -10.83 -6.44 -3.80
C LEU A 142 -10.40 -4.97 -3.82
N LEU A 143 -11.03 -4.16 -2.97
CA LEU A 143 -10.79 -2.73 -2.94
C LEU A 143 -9.33 -2.41 -2.58
N THR A 144 -8.76 -3.09 -1.57
CA THR A 144 -7.38 -2.89 -1.12
C THR A 144 -6.32 -3.15 -2.19
N VAL A 145 -6.63 -3.88 -3.27
CA VAL A 145 -5.71 -4.02 -4.42
C VAL A 145 -5.43 -2.65 -5.08
N ALA A 146 -6.43 -1.78 -5.19
CA ALA A 146 -6.26 -0.44 -5.76
C ALA A 146 -5.45 0.47 -4.82
N TYR A 147 -5.74 0.41 -3.52
CA TYR A 147 -4.98 1.11 -2.48
C TYR A 147 -3.51 0.66 -2.46
N PHE A 148 -3.25 -0.63 -2.34
CA PHE A 148 -1.89 -1.18 -2.22
C PHE A 148 -1.07 -0.95 -3.49
N SER A 149 -1.69 -1.03 -4.67
CA SER A 149 -1.05 -0.64 -5.93
C SER A 149 -0.64 0.84 -5.90
N THR A 150 -1.48 1.73 -5.39
CA THR A 150 -1.17 3.15 -5.23
C THR A 150 0.00 3.36 -4.25
N TYR A 151 -0.02 2.67 -3.11
CA TYR A 151 1.03 2.77 -2.08
C TYR A 151 2.38 2.34 -2.59
N VAL A 152 2.45 1.20 -3.29
CA VAL A 152 3.69 0.71 -3.90
C VAL A 152 4.31 1.79 -4.78
N VAL A 153 3.51 2.47 -5.61
CA VAL A 153 4.03 3.50 -6.52
C VAL A 153 4.50 4.73 -5.77
N LEU A 154 3.75 5.22 -4.78
CA LEU A 154 4.13 6.37 -3.96
C LEU A 154 5.42 6.09 -3.16
N VAL A 155 5.53 4.91 -2.56
CA VAL A 155 6.75 4.48 -1.84
C VAL A 155 7.93 4.32 -2.80
N ASN A 156 7.73 3.77 -3.99
CA ASN A 156 8.79 3.69 -5.01
C ASN A 156 9.30 5.08 -5.43
N ILE A 157 8.40 6.04 -5.59
CA ILE A 157 8.78 7.44 -5.88
C ILE A 157 9.62 8.01 -4.75
N GLY A 158 9.17 7.86 -3.50
CA GLY A 158 9.89 8.34 -2.32
C GLY A 158 11.27 7.68 -2.18
N TRP A 159 11.38 6.39 -2.45
CA TRP A 159 12.66 5.68 -2.50
C TRP A 159 13.62 6.28 -3.53
N ARG A 160 13.13 6.52 -4.75
CA ARG A 160 13.96 7.12 -5.81
C ARG A 160 14.37 8.53 -5.46
N LEU A 161 13.48 9.32 -4.83
CA LEU A 161 13.82 10.66 -4.34
C LEU A 161 14.95 10.57 -3.31
N ALA A 162 14.84 9.68 -2.33
CA ALA A 162 15.90 9.45 -1.35
C ALA A 162 17.21 9.00 -2.02
N ARG A 163 17.15 7.99 -2.91
CA ARG A 163 18.32 7.37 -3.55
C ARG A 163 19.03 8.29 -4.55
N ASP A 164 18.29 8.94 -5.42
CA ASP A 164 18.84 9.63 -6.60
C ASP A 164 18.95 11.15 -6.39
N TRP A 165 18.15 11.72 -5.48
CA TRP A 165 18.17 13.16 -5.21
C TRP A 165 18.82 13.51 -3.86
N VAL A 166 18.40 12.86 -2.76
CA VAL A 166 18.91 13.15 -1.41
C VAL A 166 20.31 12.59 -1.22
N ARG A 167 20.55 11.30 -1.49
CA ARG A 167 21.84 10.64 -1.23
C ARG A 167 23.05 11.38 -1.82
N PRO A 168 23.04 11.87 -3.09
CA PRO A 168 24.18 12.58 -3.64
C PRO A 168 24.39 14.00 -3.08
N ARG A 169 23.35 14.61 -2.48
CA ARG A 169 23.38 16.01 -1.98
C ARG A 169 23.59 16.10 -0.47
N ALA A 170 22.98 15.18 0.27
CA ALA A 170 22.96 15.12 1.72
C ALA A 170 22.97 13.64 2.15
N PRO A 171 24.12 12.95 2.05
CA PRO A 171 24.21 11.52 2.34
C PRO A 171 23.78 11.16 3.77
N ALA A 172 24.01 12.05 4.74
CA ALA A 172 23.55 11.90 6.12
C ALA A 172 22.01 11.83 6.25
N LEU A 173 21.27 12.42 5.31
CA LEU A 173 19.81 12.44 5.29
C LEU A 173 19.20 11.32 4.45
N PHE A 174 20.02 10.47 3.80
CA PHE A 174 19.51 9.42 2.92
C PHE A 174 18.56 8.46 3.64
N TRP A 175 18.98 7.89 4.78
CA TRP A 175 18.16 6.94 5.52
C TRP A 175 16.89 7.57 6.12
N PRO A 176 16.96 8.74 6.77
CA PRO A 176 15.76 9.47 7.18
C PRO A 176 14.78 9.70 6.02
N ALA A 177 15.27 10.13 4.85
CA ALA A 177 14.43 10.36 3.68
C ALA A 177 13.84 9.05 3.10
N ALA A 178 14.61 7.97 3.08
CA ALA A 178 14.15 6.67 2.60
C ALA A 178 13.06 6.07 3.50
N VAL A 179 13.19 6.24 4.81
CA VAL A 179 12.22 5.78 5.81
C VAL A 179 10.98 6.67 5.81
N ALA A 180 11.11 7.97 5.56
CA ALA A 180 9.97 8.90 5.59
C ALA A 180 8.86 8.53 4.60
N ALA A 181 9.18 8.03 3.41
CA ALA A 181 8.18 7.74 2.37
C ALA A 181 7.12 6.69 2.81
N PRO A 182 7.48 5.49 3.32
CA PRO A 182 6.56 4.57 3.98
C PRO A 182 5.62 5.21 5.01
N PHE A 183 6.16 6.04 5.91
CA PHE A 183 5.37 6.66 6.98
C PHE A 183 4.46 7.78 6.48
N VAL A 184 4.86 8.53 5.46
CA VAL A 184 4.00 9.54 4.82
C VAL A 184 2.81 8.87 4.14
N VAL A 185 3.03 7.76 3.44
CA VAL A 185 1.93 7.00 2.82
C VAL A 185 1.00 6.39 3.88
N ALA A 186 1.56 5.82 4.96
CA ALA A 186 0.77 5.33 6.08
C ALA A 186 -0.04 6.44 6.74
N GLY A 187 0.56 7.61 7.00
CA GLY A 187 -0.13 8.74 7.62
C GLY A 187 -1.24 9.30 6.75
N LEU A 188 -1.04 9.36 5.43
CA LEU A 188 -2.09 9.73 4.49
C LEU A 188 -3.26 8.74 4.56
N GLU A 189 -2.98 7.44 4.56
CA GLU A 189 -4.04 6.42 4.66
C GLU A 189 -4.79 6.49 6.00
N SER A 190 -4.05 6.61 7.11
CA SER A 190 -4.65 6.78 8.45
C SER A 190 -5.55 8.01 8.48
N ALA A 191 -5.11 9.14 7.91
CA ALA A 191 -5.89 10.38 7.85
C ALA A 191 -7.13 10.26 6.96
N LEU A 192 -7.01 9.57 5.83
CA LEU A 192 -8.15 9.33 4.93
C LEU A 192 -9.18 8.37 5.53
N ASN A 193 -8.79 7.45 6.43
CA ASN A 193 -9.73 6.54 7.08
C ASN A 193 -10.27 7.09 8.42
N ALA A 194 -9.45 7.80 9.19
CA ALA A 194 -9.83 8.41 10.47
C ALA A 194 -10.55 9.75 10.26
N ASN A 195 -11.62 9.76 9.46
CA ASN A 195 -12.41 10.96 9.18
C ASN A 195 -13.89 10.80 9.62
N PRO A 196 -14.59 11.89 9.95
CA PRO A 196 -15.97 11.82 10.44
C PRO A 196 -17.01 11.30 9.42
N TRP A 197 -16.76 11.45 8.12
CA TRP A 197 -17.67 10.99 7.06
C TRP A 197 -17.70 9.46 6.95
N MET A 198 -16.69 8.78 7.50
CA MET A 198 -16.63 7.33 7.50
C MET A 198 -17.44 6.67 8.61
N ARG A 199 -17.91 7.37 9.64
CA ARG A 199 -18.43 6.74 10.86
C ARG A 199 -19.62 5.78 10.68
N GLY A 200 -20.33 5.83 9.55
CA GLY A 200 -21.34 4.83 9.21
C GLY A 200 -20.77 3.48 8.72
N LEU A 201 -19.53 3.47 8.24
CA LEU A 201 -18.86 2.34 7.58
C LEU A 201 -17.54 1.93 8.25
N TYR A 202 -16.79 2.89 8.78
CA TYR A 202 -15.53 2.68 9.46
C TYR A 202 -15.24 3.78 10.49
N CYS A 203 -14.75 3.42 11.66
CA CYS A 203 -14.20 4.39 12.59
C CYS A 203 -13.17 3.76 13.53
N PHE A 204 -12.45 4.62 14.23
CA PHE A 204 -11.62 4.27 15.37
C PHE A 204 -12.21 4.92 16.61
N ASP A 205 -12.25 4.23 17.73
CA ASP A 205 -12.71 4.81 19.00
C ASP A 205 -11.85 6.01 19.40
N GLU A 206 -10.54 5.94 19.15
CA GLU A 206 -9.58 6.99 19.42
C GLU A 206 -8.84 7.45 18.15
N PRO A 207 -9.38 8.43 17.38
CA PRO A 207 -8.77 8.88 16.14
C PRO A 207 -7.35 9.42 16.28
N VAL A 208 -7.02 10.08 17.40
CA VAL A 208 -5.67 10.61 17.64
C VAL A 208 -4.66 9.47 17.82
N PHE A 209 -5.05 8.41 18.53
CA PHE A 209 -4.22 7.21 18.69
C PHE A 209 -4.02 6.49 17.34
N ALA A 210 -5.08 6.34 16.55
CA ALA A 210 -5.00 5.79 15.20
C ALA A 210 -4.08 6.62 14.28
N LEU A 211 -4.17 7.96 14.33
CA LEU A 211 -3.33 8.86 13.53
C LEU A 211 -1.86 8.88 13.98
N SER A 212 -1.57 8.53 15.22
CA SER A 212 -0.20 8.48 15.76
C SER A 212 0.36 7.07 15.77
N PHE A 213 -0.03 6.24 16.73
CA PHE A 213 0.43 4.87 16.88
C PHE A 213 0.00 3.99 15.69
N GLY A 214 -1.22 4.15 15.17
CA GLY A 214 -1.66 3.43 13.98
C GLY A 214 -0.81 3.76 12.75
N THR A 215 -0.48 5.04 12.54
CA THR A 215 0.47 5.45 11.48
C THR A 215 1.87 4.87 11.70
N LEU A 216 2.35 4.81 12.94
CA LEU A 216 3.63 4.17 13.26
C LEU A 216 3.62 2.69 12.89
N ALA A 217 2.62 1.95 13.38
CA ALA A 217 2.47 0.52 13.13
C ALA A 217 2.35 0.24 11.62
N TYR A 218 1.50 0.99 10.93
CA TYR A 218 1.26 0.78 9.50
C TYR A 218 2.45 1.21 8.63
N GLY A 219 3.14 2.29 9.00
CA GLY A 219 4.39 2.71 8.36
C GLY A 219 5.51 1.67 8.51
N LEU A 220 5.58 1.00 9.66
CA LEU A 220 6.51 -0.13 9.87
C LEU A 220 6.21 -1.29 8.92
N GLN A 221 4.93 -1.59 8.66
CA GLN A 221 4.56 -2.64 7.70
C GLN A 221 5.07 -2.32 6.29
N PHE A 222 4.88 -1.07 5.83
CA PHE A 222 5.45 -0.64 4.56
C PHE A 222 6.96 -0.72 4.56
N LEU A 223 7.63 -0.29 5.64
CA LEU A 223 9.08 -0.33 5.73
C LEU A 223 9.64 -1.76 5.65
N ILE A 224 8.98 -2.73 6.28
CA ILE A 224 9.36 -4.15 6.24
C ILE A 224 9.21 -4.73 4.83
N ALA A 225 8.11 -4.41 4.15
CA ALA A 225 7.81 -5.02 2.86
C ALA A 225 8.44 -4.30 1.67
N MET A 226 8.72 -3.00 1.80
CA MET A 226 9.33 -2.16 0.77
C MET A 226 10.56 -2.77 0.10
N PRO A 227 11.56 -3.32 0.82
CA PRO A 227 12.75 -3.92 0.22
C PRO A 227 12.48 -4.97 -0.86
N PHE A 228 11.33 -5.64 -0.80
CA PHE A 228 10.99 -6.74 -1.70
C PHE A 228 10.41 -6.27 -3.03
N TRP A 229 9.71 -5.12 -3.07
CA TRP A 229 9.12 -4.61 -4.31
C TRP A 229 9.87 -3.44 -4.95
N ILE A 230 10.66 -2.66 -4.18
CA ILE A 230 11.39 -1.50 -4.75
C ILE A 230 12.36 -1.92 -5.85
N GLY A 231 12.97 -3.11 -5.70
CA GLY A 231 13.89 -3.70 -6.67
C GLY A 231 13.20 -4.50 -7.79
N LEU A 232 11.90 -4.77 -7.68
CA LEU A 232 11.16 -5.56 -8.67
C LEU A 232 11.20 -4.86 -10.02
N ASP A 233 11.87 -5.49 -10.99
CA ASP A 233 12.12 -5.05 -12.37
C ASP A 233 12.52 -3.55 -12.50
N GLU A 234 13.24 -3.01 -11.52
CA GLU A 234 13.61 -1.58 -11.47
C GLU A 234 14.61 -1.20 -12.57
N THR A 235 15.54 -2.11 -12.88
CA THR A 235 16.59 -1.93 -13.89
C THR A 235 16.23 -2.71 -15.17
N PRO A 236 16.31 -2.08 -16.36
CA PRO A 236 16.16 -2.78 -17.64
C PRO A 236 17.07 -4.01 -17.73
N GLY A 237 16.52 -5.11 -18.24
CA GLY A 237 17.26 -6.39 -18.39
C GLY A 237 17.37 -7.23 -17.11
N LYS A 238 17.05 -6.69 -15.92
CA LYS A 238 17.02 -7.45 -14.67
C LYS A 238 15.59 -7.77 -14.26
N SER A 239 15.04 -8.82 -14.86
CA SER A 239 13.68 -9.31 -14.60
C SER A 239 13.68 -10.37 -13.49
N GLN A 240 12.77 -10.27 -12.52
CA GLN A 240 12.59 -11.31 -11.50
C GLN A 240 11.52 -12.33 -11.93
N PRO A 241 11.71 -13.64 -11.67
CA PRO A 241 10.68 -14.64 -11.91
C PRO A 241 9.52 -14.51 -10.91
N VAL A 242 8.30 -14.83 -11.34
CA VAL A 242 7.09 -14.74 -10.49
C VAL A 242 7.24 -15.53 -9.19
N GLY A 243 7.87 -16.71 -9.21
CA GLY A 243 8.11 -17.50 -8.00
C GLY A 243 8.88 -16.73 -6.92
N ARG A 244 9.87 -15.89 -7.31
CA ARG A 244 10.60 -15.04 -6.37
C ARG A 244 9.73 -13.91 -5.82
N VAL A 245 8.80 -13.40 -6.62
CA VAL A 245 7.82 -12.39 -6.20
C VAL A 245 6.86 -12.98 -5.17
N VAL A 246 6.34 -14.19 -5.41
CA VAL A 246 5.45 -14.91 -4.47
C VAL A 246 6.18 -15.19 -3.15
N VAL A 247 7.37 -15.78 -3.20
CA VAL A 247 8.17 -16.06 -1.99
C VAL A 247 8.50 -14.77 -1.24
N GLY A 248 8.89 -13.71 -1.97
CA GLY A 248 9.14 -12.41 -1.38
C GLY A 248 7.91 -11.83 -0.69
N ALA A 249 6.72 -11.96 -1.30
CA ALA A 249 5.49 -11.44 -0.74
C ALA A 249 5.10 -12.18 0.56
N LEU A 250 5.19 -13.50 0.55
CA LEU A 250 4.92 -14.34 1.72
C LEU A 250 5.92 -14.09 2.84
N ALA A 251 7.22 -13.98 2.52
CA ALA A 251 8.25 -13.70 3.51
C ALA A 251 8.09 -12.29 4.13
N ALA A 252 7.84 -11.28 3.30
CA ALA A 252 7.56 -9.93 3.77
C ALA A 252 6.32 -9.88 4.67
N TYR A 253 5.25 -10.58 4.29
CA TYR A 253 4.05 -10.63 5.09
C TYR A 253 4.26 -11.37 6.42
N MET A 254 5.01 -12.47 6.44
CA MET A 254 5.33 -13.17 7.69
C MET A 254 6.12 -12.27 8.65
N MET A 255 7.04 -11.45 8.15
CA MET A 255 7.73 -10.46 8.98
C MET A 255 6.80 -9.38 9.49
N ILE A 256 5.86 -8.90 8.67
CA ILE A 256 4.80 -7.98 9.11
C ILE A 256 3.96 -8.60 10.20
N PHE A 257 3.53 -9.85 10.01
CA PHE A 257 2.72 -10.57 10.99
C PHE A 257 3.44 -10.67 12.34
N ALA A 258 4.71 -11.11 12.33
CA ALA A 258 5.53 -11.16 13.54
C ALA A 258 5.73 -9.78 14.18
N ALA A 259 5.94 -8.73 13.38
CA ALA A 259 6.07 -7.37 13.88
C ALA A 259 4.76 -6.86 14.50
N ASN A 260 3.61 -7.15 13.90
CA ASN A 260 2.30 -6.78 14.45
C ASN A 260 2.02 -7.54 15.75
N GLU A 261 2.34 -8.83 15.82
CA GLU A 261 2.22 -9.59 17.08
C GLU A 261 3.12 -9.01 18.17
N PHE A 262 4.38 -8.68 17.86
CA PHE A 262 5.27 -8.01 18.82
C PHE A 262 4.73 -6.64 19.25
N LEU A 263 4.25 -5.83 18.31
CA LEU A 263 3.65 -4.53 18.63
C LEU A 263 2.43 -4.69 19.52
N LYS A 264 1.56 -5.66 19.22
CA LYS A 264 0.33 -5.95 19.98
C LYS A 264 0.64 -6.43 21.40
N GLU A 265 1.54 -7.38 21.55
CA GLU A 265 1.79 -8.04 22.85
C GLU A 265 2.76 -7.25 23.75
N CYS A 266 3.75 -6.58 23.16
CA CYS A 266 4.85 -5.98 23.94
C CYS A 266 4.82 -4.45 23.99
N VAL A 267 4.27 -3.79 22.96
CA VAL A 267 4.36 -2.32 22.83
C VAL A 267 3.03 -1.66 23.16
N ALA A 268 1.96 -2.05 22.47
CA ALA A 268 0.62 -1.48 22.59
C ALA A 268 0.07 -1.42 24.02
N PRO A 269 0.29 -2.40 24.92
CA PRO A 269 -0.23 -2.35 26.29
C PRO A 269 0.29 -1.18 27.12
N ASN A 270 1.38 -0.52 26.68
CA ASN A 270 1.92 0.68 27.33
C ASN A 270 1.21 1.97 26.89
N PHE A 271 0.36 1.91 25.86
CA PHE A 271 -0.30 3.07 25.26
C PHE A 271 -1.81 2.93 25.18
N THR A 272 -2.34 1.71 25.11
CA THR A 272 -3.77 1.43 25.01
C THR A 272 -4.12 0.07 25.63
N VAL A 273 -5.40 -0.18 25.86
CA VAL A 273 -5.91 -1.50 26.21
C VAL A 273 -5.95 -2.36 24.96
N VAL A 274 -5.37 -3.55 24.99
CA VAL A 274 -5.45 -4.51 23.88
C VAL A 274 -6.63 -5.45 24.10
N ALA A 275 -7.62 -5.38 23.21
CA ALA A 275 -8.85 -6.16 23.30
C ALA A 275 -8.68 -7.49 22.53
N HIS A 276 -7.92 -8.44 23.09
CA HIS A 276 -7.63 -9.71 22.42
C HIS A 276 -8.89 -10.46 21.97
N GLY A 277 -8.91 -10.93 20.72
CA GLY A 277 -10.05 -11.62 20.12
C GLY A 277 -11.24 -10.72 19.80
N HIS A 278 -11.14 -9.40 20.00
CA HIS A 278 -12.20 -8.47 19.65
C HIS A 278 -12.42 -8.43 18.14
N VAL A 279 -13.69 -8.42 17.75
CA VAL A 279 -14.13 -8.34 16.36
C VAL A 279 -14.95 -7.08 16.19
N GLY A 280 -14.33 -6.06 15.60
CA GLY A 280 -14.96 -4.77 15.33
C GLY A 280 -15.85 -4.80 14.08
N LEU A 281 -16.78 -5.75 13.93
CA LEU A 281 -17.68 -5.82 12.78
C LEU A 281 -19.14 -5.68 13.24
N ARG A 282 -19.78 -4.59 12.82
CA ARG A 282 -21.19 -4.22 13.12
C ARG A 282 -21.47 -4.15 14.62
N ASP A 283 -20.48 -3.80 15.42
CA ASP A 283 -20.51 -3.68 16.87
C ASP A 283 -20.86 -2.25 17.29
N TYR A 284 -22.06 -1.80 16.94
CA TYR A 284 -22.52 -0.42 17.21
C TYR A 284 -22.63 -0.07 18.70
N ALA A 285 -22.81 -1.06 19.57
CA ALA A 285 -23.04 -0.81 20.98
C ALA A 285 -21.72 -0.45 21.67
N GLY A 286 -21.57 0.82 22.05
CA GLY A 286 -20.39 1.29 22.78
C GLY A 286 -19.19 1.65 21.91
N SER A 287 -19.31 1.58 20.58
CA SER A 287 -18.28 2.02 19.64
C SER A 287 -18.54 3.41 19.08
N CYS A 288 -17.55 3.94 18.37
CA CYS A 288 -17.65 5.17 17.58
C CYS A 288 -18.59 5.10 16.37
N LEU A 289 -19.14 3.92 16.02
CA LEU A 289 -19.95 3.74 14.81
C LEU A 289 -21.29 4.46 14.94
N LYS A 290 -21.69 5.13 13.85
CA LYS A 290 -23.05 5.63 13.71
C LYS A 290 -23.96 4.49 13.25
N PRO A 291 -25.05 4.18 13.96
CA PRO A 291 -26.03 3.20 13.49
C PRO A 291 -26.58 3.60 12.12
N PRO A 292 -26.85 2.64 11.21
CA PRO A 292 -27.44 2.96 9.93
C PRO A 292 -28.76 3.70 10.13
N GLY A 293 -28.89 4.86 9.49
CA GLY A 293 -30.15 5.61 9.49
C GLY A 293 -31.23 4.80 8.78
N ARG A 294 -32.35 4.53 9.47
CA ARG A 294 -33.54 3.95 8.84
C ARG A 294 -34.07 4.85 7.73
#